data_AF-A0A7Y8H4W3-F1
#
_entry.id   AF-A0A7Y8H4W3-F1
#
_cell.length_a   1.000
_cell.length_b   1.000
_cell.length_c   1.000
_cell.angle_alpha   90.00
_cell.angle_beta   90.00
_cell.angle_gamma   90.00
#
_symmetry.space_group_name_H-M   'P 1'
#
loop_
_entity.id
_entity.type
_entity.pdbx_description
1 polymer ?
#
loop_
_entity_poly.entity_id
_entity_poly.type
_entity_poly.pdbx_seq_one_letter_code
_entity_poly.pdbx_strand_id
1 'polypeptide(L)'
;MNHENQSRGIKKKLTAADALALSIPERIQLVEDIWDSIAAETDAIELTEEEKKIIDERLKEFHKNPDLGSPWEDVYRKIASEK
;
A
#
# COMPACT_ATOMS: atom_id res chain seq x y z
N MET A 1 14.83 49.95 -6.28
CA MET A 1 13.37 49.74 -6.38
C MET A 1 13.20 48.54 -7.29
N ASN A 2 13.29 47.33 -6.74
CA ASN A 2 12.13 46.52 -6.28
C ASN A 2 11.23 46.17 -7.47
N HIS A 3 10.84 44.94 -7.75
CA HIS A 3 11.00 43.63 -7.14
C HIS A 3 10.43 42.70 -8.21
N GLU A 4 11.17 41.72 -8.73
CA GLU A 4 10.51 40.55 -9.31
C GLU A 4 11.12 39.30 -8.69
N ASN A 5 10.56 39.06 -7.51
CA ASN A 5 10.67 37.90 -6.68
C ASN A 5 10.11 36.71 -7.46
N GLN A 6 10.98 35.99 -8.18
CA GLN A 6 10.60 34.73 -8.79
C GLN A 6 10.42 33.71 -7.64
N SER A 7 9.16 33.56 -7.23
CA SER A 7 8.69 32.56 -6.29
C SER A 7 9.19 31.19 -6.72
N ARG A 8 10.31 30.75 -6.15
CA ARG A 8 10.61 29.33 -6.02
C ARG A 8 9.52 28.78 -5.10
N GLY A 9 8.46 28.24 -5.69
CA GLY A 9 7.44 27.50 -4.96
C GLY A 9 8.13 26.42 -4.16
N ILE A 10 8.20 26.61 -2.84
CA ILE A 10 8.67 25.59 -1.90
C ILE A 10 7.71 24.42 -2.11
N LYS A 11 8.17 23.30 -2.70
CA LYS A 11 7.36 22.07 -2.76
C LYS A 11 7.01 21.71 -1.32
N LYS A 12 5.75 21.95 -0.93
CA LYS A 12 5.27 21.62 0.41
C LYS A 12 5.33 20.10 0.53
N LYS A 13 6.12 19.59 1.48
CA LYS A 13 6.14 18.17 1.82
C LYS A 13 4.79 17.84 2.45
N LEU A 14 3.98 17.02 1.77
CA LEU A 14 2.82 16.38 2.35
C LEU A 14 3.31 15.34 3.37
N THR A 15 2.72 15.36 4.54
CA THR A 15 2.99 14.43 5.64
C THR A 15 1.80 13.50 5.83
N ALA A 16 2.02 12.33 6.45
CA ALA A 16 0.92 11.45 6.82
C ALA A 16 -0.08 12.14 7.78
N ALA A 17 0.39 13.13 8.56
CA ALA A 17 -0.49 13.92 9.43
C ALA A 17 -1.50 14.76 8.64
N ASP A 18 -1.15 15.22 7.43
CA ASP A 18 -2.08 15.96 6.57
C ASP A 18 -3.25 15.06 6.12
N ALA A 19 -3.01 13.75 5.93
CA ALA A 19 -4.06 12.78 5.60
C ALA A 19 -5.03 12.54 6.76
N LEU A 20 -4.66 12.86 8.01
CA LEU A 20 -5.55 12.66 9.17
C LEU A 20 -6.75 13.62 9.18
N ALA A 21 -6.68 14.73 8.45
CA ALA A 21 -7.80 15.65 8.27
C ALA A 21 -8.90 15.11 7.34
N LEU A 22 -8.60 14.07 6.57
CA LEU A 22 -9.55 13.40 5.69
C LEU A 22 -10.46 12.44 6.47
N SER A 23 -11.66 12.22 5.95
CA SER A 23 -12.55 11.16 6.45
C SER A 23 -11.93 9.76 6.24
N ILE A 24 -12.44 8.74 6.94
CA ILE A 24 -11.96 7.36 6.77
C ILE A 24 -12.02 6.90 5.30
N PRO A 25 -13.14 7.07 4.55
CA PRO A 25 -13.19 6.68 3.15
C PRO A 25 -12.15 7.40 2.28
N GLU A 26 -11.97 8.72 2.48
CA GLU A 26 -10.98 9.50 1.73
C GLU A 26 -9.55 9.08 2.05
N ARG A 27 -9.25 8.70 3.30
CA ARG A 27 -7.95 8.12 3.67
C ARG A 27 -7.71 6.79 2.97
N ILE A 28 -8.72 5.94 2.90
CA ILE A 28 -8.61 4.65 2.21
C ILE A 28 -8.35 4.87 0.72
N GLN A 29 -9.10 5.78 0.08
CA GLN A 29 -8.88 6.12 -1.32
C GLN A 29 -7.48 6.70 -1.55
N LEU A 30 -7.02 7.59 -0.68
CA LEU A 30 -5.67 8.15 -0.80
C LEU A 30 -4.58 7.07 -0.68
N VAL A 31 -4.76 6.09 0.21
CA VAL A 31 -3.83 4.95 0.34
C VAL A 31 -3.81 4.12 -0.94
N GLU A 32 -4.97 3.85 -1.53
CA GLU A 32 -5.11 3.14 -2.80
C GLU A 32 -4.43 3.90 -3.95
N ASP A 33 -4.74 5.20 -4.11
CA ASP A 33 -4.17 6.03 -5.18
C ASP A 33 -2.63 6.11 -5.08
N ILE A 34 -2.09 6.23 -3.85
CA ILE A 34 -0.64 6.22 -3.62
C ILE A 34 -0.07 4.84 -3.99
N TRP A 35 -0.72 3.76 -3.58
CA TRP A 35 -0.27 2.41 -3.89
C TRP A 35 -0.23 2.14 -5.39
N ASP A 36 -1.27 2.55 -6.12
CA ASP A 36 -1.35 2.45 -7.58
C ASP A 36 -0.25 3.27 -8.27
N SER A 37 0.04 4.48 -7.77
CA SER A 37 1.14 5.29 -8.31
C SER A 37 2.51 4.63 -8.14
N ILE A 38 2.75 3.99 -6.99
CA ILE A 38 4.00 3.26 -6.72
C ILE A 38 4.07 2.05 -7.64
N ALA A 39 2.99 1.28 -7.78
CA ALA A 39 2.94 0.13 -8.67
C ALA A 39 3.18 0.51 -10.14
N ALA A 40 2.72 1.69 -10.57
CA ALA A 40 2.94 2.19 -11.93
C ALA A 40 4.38 2.66 -12.19
N GLU A 41 5.07 3.17 -11.17
CA GLU A 41 6.45 3.67 -11.28
C GLU A 41 7.52 2.61 -10.98
N THR A 42 7.16 1.53 -10.27
CA THR A 42 8.09 0.47 -9.92
C THR A 42 8.22 -0.53 -11.07
N ASP A 43 9.45 -0.90 -11.42
CA ASP A 43 9.70 -1.99 -12.37
C ASP A 43 8.96 -3.25 -11.91
N ALA A 44 8.31 -3.94 -12.85
CA ALA A 44 7.62 -5.18 -12.54
C ALA A 44 8.60 -6.17 -11.91
N ILE A 45 8.33 -6.58 -10.68
CA ILE A 45 9.06 -7.68 -10.05
C ILE A 45 8.61 -8.96 -10.77
N GLU A 46 9.47 -9.47 -11.65
CA GLU A 46 9.20 -10.74 -12.33
C GLU A 46 9.23 -11.88 -11.31
N LEU A 47 8.07 -12.51 -11.12
CA LEU A 47 7.97 -13.75 -10.36
C LEU A 47 8.49 -14.90 -11.22
N THR A 48 9.25 -15.80 -10.60
CA THR A 48 9.62 -17.09 -11.19
C THR A 48 8.37 -17.95 -11.42
N GLU A 49 8.43 -18.92 -12.33
CA GLU A 49 7.32 -19.83 -12.60
C GLU A 49 6.96 -20.66 -11.35
N GLU A 50 7.95 -20.98 -10.52
CA GLU A 50 7.77 -21.66 -9.25
C GLU A 50 6.98 -20.80 -8.25
N GLU A 51 7.29 -19.51 -8.13
CA GLU A 51 6.55 -18.58 -7.25
C GLU A 51 5.11 -18.38 -7.71
N LYS A 52 4.89 -18.18 -9.02
CA LYS A 52 3.55 -18.08 -9.59
C LYS A 52 2.73 -19.33 -9.30
N LYS A 53 3.33 -20.51 -9.47
CA LYS A 53 2.68 -21.80 -9.19
C LYS A 53 2.24 -21.90 -7.72
N ILE A 54 3.08 -21.49 -6.77
CA ILE A 54 2.73 -21.49 -5.34
C ILE A 54 1.53 -20.57 -5.07
N ILE A 55 1.51 -19.38 -5.67
CA ILE A 55 0.41 -18.43 -5.53
C ILE A 55 -0.89 -19.01 -6.11
N ASP A 56 -0.84 -19.58 -7.32
CA ASP A 56 -1.99 -20.21 -7.97
C ASP A 56 -2.55 -21.39 -7.17
N GLU A 57 -1.68 -22.22 -6.60
CA GLU A 57 -2.08 -23.35 -5.75
C GLU A 57 -2.77 -22.86 -4.48
N ARG A 58 -2.19 -21.90 -3.77
CA ARG A 58 -2.77 -21.31 -2.56
C ARG A 58 -4.10 -20.61 -2.82
N LEU A 59 -4.21 -19.89 -3.94
CA LEU A 59 -5.48 -19.27 -4.35
C LEU A 59 -6.55 -20.31 -4.66
N LYS A 60 -6.20 -21.40 -5.34
CA LYS A 60 -7.15 -22.50 -5.62
C LYS A 60 -7.61 -23.18 -4.32
N GLU A 61 -6.71 -23.38 -3.36
CA GLU A 61 -7.06 -23.94 -2.06
C GLU A 61 -8.00 -23.01 -1.28
N PHE A 62 -7.68 -21.71 -1.23
CA PHE A 62 -8.53 -20.71 -0.59
C PHE A 62 -9.93 -20.63 -1.23
N HIS A 63 -10.03 -20.65 -2.57
CA HIS A 63 -11.33 -20.65 -3.24
C HIS A 63 -12.16 -21.92 -2.95
N LYS A 64 -11.52 -23.07 -2.71
CA LYS A 64 -12.20 -24.31 -2.32
C LYS A 64 -12.63 -24.30 -0.86
N ASN A 65 -11.85 -23.65 0.00
CA ASN A 65 -12.13 -23.54 1.42
C ASN A 65 -11.72 -22.14 1.93
N PRO A 66 -12.65 -21.17 1.90
CA PRO A 66 -12.39 -19.80 2.33
C PRO A 66 -11.96 -19.67 3.80
N ASP A 67 -12.26 -20.67 4.63
CA ASP A 67 -11.90 -20.70 6.05
C ASP A 67 -10.45 -21.14 6.31
N LEU A 68 -9.67 -21.45 5.25
CA LEU A 68 -8.22 -21.75 5.38
C LEU A 68 -7.39 -20.53 5.78
N GLY A 69 -7.91 -19.32 5.57
CA GLY A 69 -7.26 -18.08 5.99
C GLY A 69 -7.33 -17.88 7.50
N SER A 70 -6.31 -17.24 8.07
CA SER A 70 -6.40 -16.70 9.43
C SER A 70 -6.95 -15.27 9.38
N PRO A 71 -7.83 -14.88 10.34
CA PRO A 71 -8.22 -13.48 10.50
C PRO A 71 -6.98 -12.60 10.65
N TRP A 72 -7.05 -11.37 10.12
CA TRP A 72 -5.93 -10.44 10.16
C TRP A 72 -5.46 -10.18 11.59
N GLU A 73 -6.39 -10.07 12.55
CA GLU A 73 -6.08 -9.85 13.96
C GLU A 73 -5.19 -10.95 14.54
N ASP A 74 -5.40 -12.20 14.12
CA ASP A 74 -4.64 -13.36 14.60
C ASP A 74 -3.22 -13.36 14.01
N VAL A 75 -3.12 -13.08 12.72
CA VAL A 75 -1.83 -12.93 12.01
C VAL A 75 -1.03 -11.77 12.60
N TYR A 76 -1.68 -10.62 12.81
CA TYR A 76 -1.06 -9.43 13.40
C TYR A 76 -0.51 -9.72 14.79
N ARG A 77 -1.30 -10.36 15.67
CA ARG A 77 -0.82 -10.74 17.01
C ARG A 77 0.41 -11.61 16.96
N LYS A 78 0.44 -12.60 16.05
CA LYS A 78 1.60 -13.49 15.87
C LYS A 78 2.85 -12.68 15.49
N ILE A 79 2.78 -11.88 14.43
CA ILE A 79 3.92 -11.08 13.93
C ILE A 79 4.38 -10.06 14.98
N ALA A 80 3.45 -9.40 15.67
CA ALA A 80 3.78 -8.40 16.68
C ALA A 80 4.38 -9.02 17.97
N SER A 81 4.06 -10.28 18.27
CA SER A 81 4.60 -11.02 19.42
C SER A 81 5.98 -11.64 19.19
N GLU A 82 6.45 -11.67 17.94
CA GLU A 82 7.78 -12.18 17.55
C GLU A 82 8.91 -11.13 17.70
N LYS A 83 8.63 -10.00 18.37
CA LYS A 83 9.61 -8.96 18.75
C LYS A 83 9.90 -8.99 20.25
#